data_AF-A0A3E1QDT1-F1
#
_entry.id   AF-A0A3E1QDT1-F1
#
_cell.length_a   1.000
_cell.length_b   1.000
_cell.length_c   1.000
_cell.angle_alpha   90.00
_cell.angle_beta   90.00
_cell.angle_gamma   90.00
#
_symmetry.space_group_name_H-M   'P 1'
#
loop_
_entity.id
_entity.type
_entity.pdbx_description
1 polymer ?
#
loop_
_entity_poly.entity_id
_entity_poly.type
_entity_poly.pdbx_seq_one_letter_code
_entity_poly.pdbx_strand_id
1 'polypeptide(L)'
;MIDISQELVEEKIAEVIKEIADTLEIEVSIDSASCPGLLPGITSQVLVTVLGRLEKKLDVIIPDDCYVFYDKKEQKQLDIKMSAEKLIKHAKYEK
;
A
#
# COMPACT_ATOMS: atom_id res chain seq x y z
N MET A 1 -4.21 17.99 9.82
CA MET A 1 -3.76 16.61 10.09
C MET A 1 -4.93 15.69 9.87
N ILE A 2 -4.83 14.81 8.88
CA ILE A 2 -5.73 13.68 8.75
C ILE A 2 -5.40 12.74 9.91
N ASP A 3 -6.40 12.34 10.69
CA ASP A 3 -6.22 11.29 11.69
C ASP A 3 -6.10 9.97 10.93
N ILE A 4 -4.88 9.43 10.84
CA ILE A 4 -4.60 8.23 10.04
C ILE A 4 -5.09 7.01 10.82
N SER A 5 -6.34 6.62 10.57
CA SER A 5 -6.90 5.38 11.08
C SER A 5 -6.47 4.18 10.23
N GLN A 6 -6.45 3.00 10.85
CA GLN A 6 -6.19 1.74 10.16
C GLN A 6 -7.13 1.55 8.96
N GLU A 7 -8.43 1.75 9.16
CA GLU A 7 -9.46 1.59 8.12
C GLU A 7 -9.22 2.54 6.94
N LEU A 8 -8.88 3.80 7.21
CA LEU A 8 -8.58 4.78 6.16
C LEU A 8 -7.38 4.35 5.33
N VAL A 9 -6.31 3.86 5.98
CA VAL A 9 -5.11 3.43 5.25
C VAL A 9 -5.39 2.19 4.40
N GLU A 10 -6.11 1.20 4.94
CA GLU A 10 -6.52 0.02 4.19
C GLU A 10 -7.35 0.40 2.95
N GLU A 11 -8.33 1.29 3.12
CA GLU A 11 -9.15 1.83 2.03
C GLU A 11 -8.28 2.49 0.96
N LYS A 12 -7.35 3.37 1.37
CA LYS A 12 -6.49 4.08 0.41
C LYS A 12 -5.50 3.16 -0.30
N ILE A 13 -4.99 2.13 0.36
CA ILE A 13 -4.17 1.11 -0.30
C ILE A 13 -4.98 0.39 -1.38
N ALA A 14 -6.18 -0.09 -1.03
CA ALA A 14 -7.04 -0.80 -1.98
C ALA A 14 -7.46 0.11 -3.16
N GLU A 15 -7.85 1.36 -2.87
CA GLU A 15 -8.22 2.37 -3.86
C GLU A 15 -7.08 2.64 -4.84
N VAL A 16 -5.87 2.91 -4.35
CA VAL A 16 -4.70 3.22 -5.20
C VAL A 16 -4.31 2.02 -6.06
N ILE A 17 -4.32 0.81 -5.50
CA ILE A 17 -4.02 -0.40 -6.29
C ILE A 17 -5.06 -0.57 -7.39
N LYS A 18 -6.35 -0.39 -7.07
CA LYS A 18 -7.43 -0.49 -8.04
C LYS A 18 -7.31 0.57 -9.14
N GLU A 19 -7.05 1.83 -8.81
CA GLU A 19 -6.82 2.90 -9.78
C GLU A 19 -5.69 2.57 -10.77
N ILE A 20 -4.59 2.01 -10.28
CA ILE A 20 -3.45 1.62 -11.13
C ILE A 20 -3.81 0.38 -11.95
N ALA A 21 -4.47 -0.61 -11.35
CA ALA A 21 -4.91 -1.81 -12.06
C ALA A 21 -5.88 -1.48 -13.19
N ASP A 22 -6.87 -0.61 -12.93
CA ASP A 22 -7.81 -0.11 -13.94
C ASP A 22 -7.08 0.62 -15.07
N THR A 23 -6.05 1.42 -14.75
CA THR A 23 -5.21 2.11 -15.75
C THR A 23 -4.42 1.14 -16.64
N LEU A 24 -4.04 -0.01 -16.08
CA LEU A 24 -3.27 -1.06 -16.76
C LEU A 24 -4.16 -2.14 -17.38
N GLU A 25 -5.48 -1.98 -17.32
CA GLU A 25 -6.47 -2.98 -17.76
C GLU A 25 -6.28 -4.35 -17.09
N ILE A 26 -5.85 -4.35 -15.82
CA ILE A 26 -5.65 -5.54 -15.00
C ILE A 26 -6.90 -5.75 -14.14
N GLU A 27 -7.60 -6.86 -14.36
CA GLU A 27 -8.74 -7.24 -13.52
C GLU A 27 -8.24 -7.78 -12.17
N VAL A 28 -8.45 -7.03 -11.10
CA VAL A 28 -8.10 -7.43 -9.73
C VAL A 28 -9.30 -7.29 -8.78
N SER A 29 -9.53 -8.32 -7.98
CA SER A 29 -10.39 -8.25 -6.81
C SER A 29 -9.51 -7.98 -5.59
N ILE A 30 -9.77 -6.90 -4.88
CA ILE A 30 -8.92 -6.46 -3.77
C ILE A 30 -9.75 -6.05 -2.55
N ASP A 31 -9.32 -6.51 -1.38
CA ASP A 31 -9.86 -6.21 -0.06
C ASP A 31 -8.73 -6.18 0.99
N SER A 32 -9.05 -5.87 2.24
CA SER A 32 -8.06 -5.79 3.33
C SER A 32 -7.26 -7.08 3.58
N ALA A 33 -7.80 -8.25 3.20
CA ALA A 33 -7.15 -9.55 3.36
C ALA A 33 -6.27 -9.94 2.15
N SER A 34 -6.31 -9.14 1.09
CA SER A 34 -5.55 -9.39 -0.13
C SER A 34 -4.07 -9.07 0.07
N CYS A 35 -3.19 -9.90 -0.48
CA CYS A 35 -1.73 -9.67 -0.53
C CYS A 35 -1.34 -9.04 -1.87
N PRO A 36 -1.08 -7.72 -1.97
CA PRO A 36 -0.88 -7.06 -3.26
C PRO A 36 0.26 -7.66 -4.08
N GLY A 37 1.34 -8.08 -3.43
CA GLY A 37 2.49 -8.73 -4.08
C GLY A 37 2.22 -10.13 -4.62
N LEU A 38 1.04 -10.70 -4.39
CA LEU A 38 0.62 -12.00 -4.91
C LEU A 38 -0.54 -11.89 -5.92
N LEU A 39 -1.03 -10.68 -6.19
CA LEU A 39 -2.14 -10.48 -7.14
C LEU A 39 -1.64 -10.64 -8.59
N PRO A 40 -2.39 -11.35 -9.46
CA PRO A 40 -2.05 -11.46 -10.87
C PRO A 40 -1.88 -10.09 -11.54
N GLY A 41 -0.81 -9.92 -12.31
CA GLY A 41 -0.52 -8.66 -13.02
C GLY A 41 0.08 -7.54 -12.15
N ILE A 42 0.06 -7.67 -10.82
CA ILE A 42 0.62 -6.67 -9.91
C ILE A 42 2.09 -7.01 -9.63
N THR A 43 3.00 -6.27 -10.26
CA THR A 43 4.45 -6.43 -10.09
C THR A 43 5.01 -5.53 -8.99
N SER A 44 6.25 -5.76 -8.58
CA SER A 44 6.95 -4.86 -7.66
C SER A 44 7.03 -3.42 -8.17
N GLN A 45 7.13 -3.18 -9.49
CA GLN A 45 7.12 -1.82 -10.05
C GLN A 45 5.77 -1.12 -9.85
N VAL A 46 4.66 -1.87 -10.01
CA VAL A 46 3.32 -1.37 -9.74
C VAL A 46 3.21 -0.98 -8.26
N LEU A 47 3.68 -1.83 -7.36
CA LEU A 47 3.63 -1.56 -5.91
C LEU A 47 4.52 -0.39 -5.46
N VAL A 48 5.66 -0.16 -6.11
CA VAL A 48 6.45 1.07 -5.88
C VAL A 48 5.67 2.31 -6.34
N THR A 49 4.92 2.22 -7.44
CA THR A 49 4.05 3.32 -7.90
C THR A 49 2.91 3.58 -6.93
N VAL A 50 2.35 2.52 -6.33
CA VAL A 50 1.33 2.62 -5.27
C VAL A 50 1.86 3.43 -4.09
N LEU A 51 3.10 3.16 -3.63
CA LEU A 51 3.71 3.90 -2.52
C LEU A 51 3.75 5.41 -2.78
N GLY A 52 4.24 5.85 -3.94
CA GLY A 52 4.31 7.28 -4.26
C GLY A 52 2.93 7.96 -4.43
N ARG A 53 1.88 7.20 -4.74
CA ARG A 53 0.49 7.73 -4.72
C ARG A 53 -0.09 7.78 -3.31
N LEU A 54 0.26 6.82 -2.45
CA LEU A 54 -0.17 6.79 -1.05
C LEU A 54 0.39 7.97 -0.26
N GLU A 55 1.65 8.34 -0.45
CA GLU A 55 2.26 9.53 0.15
C GLU A 55 1.39 10.77 -0.08
N LYS A 56 0.97 10.99 -1.33
CA LYS A 56 0.13 12.12 -1.72
C LYS A 56 -1.29 12.05 -1.18
N LYS A 57 -1.91 10.86 -1.16
CA LYS A 57 -3.30 10.70 -0.70
C LYS A 57 -3.43 10.79 0.82
N LEU A 58 -2.40 10.36 1.56
CA LEU A 58 -2.40 10.32 3.01
C LEU A 58 -1.64 11.50 3.66
N ASP A 59 -0.98 12.33 2.85
CA ASP A 59 -0.17 13.46 3.32
C ASP A 59 0.95 12.99 4.28
N VAL A 60 1.64 11.93 3.85
CA VAL A 60 2.71 11.28 4.60
C VAL A 60 3.95 11.06 3.74
N ILE A 61 5.09 10.96 4.41
CA ILE A 61 6.35 10.53 3.84
C ILE A 61 6.59 9.07 4.23
N ILE A 62 6.77 8.21 3.24
CA ILE A 62 7.13 6.79 3.41
C ILE A 62 8.64 6.68 3.18
N PRO A 63 9.43 6.22 4.17
CA PRO A 63 10.86 6.03 3.97
C PRO A 63 11.18 5.06 2.82
N ASP A 64 12.19 5.37 1.98
CA ASP A 64 12.59 4.55 0.83
C ASP A 64 12.95 3.09 1.19
N ASP A 65 13.43 2.86 2.41
CA ASP A 65 13.78 1.54 2.94
C ASP A 65 12.56 0.75 3.45
N CYS A 66 11.40 1.41 3.54
CA CYS A 66 10.13 0.90 4.01
C CYS A 66 9.24 0.44 2.85
N TYR A 67 9.57 -0.72 2.29
CA TYR A 67 8.64 -1.43 1.40
C TYR A 67 7.48 -2.03 2.23
N VAL A 68 6.31 -1.37 2.23
CA VAL A 68 5.21 -1.68 3.16
C VAL A 68 4.51 -3.02 2.89
N PHE A 69 4.64 -3.56 1.67
CA PHE A 69 3.97 -4.79 1.25
C PHE A 69 4.77 -6.08 1.54
N TYR A 70 5.91 -5.99 2.22
CA TYR A 70 6.77 -7.14 2.50
C TYR A 70 7.37 -7.08 3.90
N ASP A 71 7.41 -8.23 4.56
CA ASP A 71 8.18 -8.42 5.77
C ASP A 71 9.53 -9.05 5.44
N LYS A 72 10.59 -8.26 5.62
CA LYS A 72 11.97 -8.70 5.39
C LYS A 72 12.44 -9.76 6.38
N LYS A 73 11.90 -9.79 7.61
CA LYS A 73 12.31 -10.75 8.65
C LYS A 73 11.71 -12.11 8.38
N GLU A 74 10.41 -12.14 8.11
CA GLU A 74 9.64 -13.35 7.85
C GLU A 74 9.69 -13.78 6.37
N GLN A 75 10.35 -12.99 5.51
CA GLN A 75 10.46 -13.17 4.06
C GLN A 75 9.11 -13.40 3.35
N LYS A 76 8.06 -12.68 3.78
CA LYS A 76 6.69 -12.88 3.28
C LYS A 76 6.06 -11.59 2.75
N GLN A 77 5.20 -11.74 1.74
CA GLN A 77 4.30 -10.66 1.32
C GLN A 77 3.27 -10.40 2.43
N LEU A 78 2.90 -9.15 2.61
CA LEU A 78 1.92 -8.71 3.57
C LEU A 78 0.56 -8.50 2.89
N ASP A 79 -0.51 -8.80 3.62
CA ASP A 79 -1.84 -8.35 3.23
C ASP A 79 -1.98 -6.84 3.44
N ILE A 80 -3.06 -6.25 2.93
CA ILE A 80 -3.30 -4.80 3.04
C ILE A 80 -3.40 -4.39 4.52
N LYS A 81 -4.04 -5.19 5.36
CA LYS A 81 -4.16 -4.92 6.79
C LYS A 81 -2.78 -4.77 7.47
N MET A 82 -1.89 -5.74 7.30
CA MET A 82 -0.54 -5.71 7.84
C MET A 82 0.30 -4.60 7.18
N SER A 83 0.09 -4.34 5.90
CA SER A 83 0.74 -3.24 5.19
C SER A 83 0.34 -1.87 5.74
N ALA A 84 -0.94 -1.69 6.06
CA ALA A 84 -1.48 -0.48 6.69
C ALA A 84 -0.92 -0.28 8.10
N GLU A 85 -0.88 -1.33 8.93
CA GLU A 85 -0.27 -1.26 10.26
C GLU A 85 1.20 -0.86 10.17
N LYS A 86 1.92 -1.42 9.19
CA LYS A 86 3.32 -1.10 8.94
C LYS A 86 3.50 0.34 8.47
N LEU A 87 2.64 0.81 7.55
CA LEU A 87 2.65 2.19 7.08
C LEU A 87 2.46 3.15 8.26
N ILE A 88 1.44 2.95 9.09
CA ILE A 88 1.13 3.83 10.24
C ILE A 88 2.32 3.91 11.22
N LYS A 89 3.03 2.80 11.43
CA LYS A 89 4.21 2.76 12.31
C LYS A 89 5.42 3.51 11.76
N HIS A 90 5.57 3.58 10.44
CA HIS A 90 6.79 4.07 9.78
C HIS A 90 6.62 5.40 9.04
N ALA A 91 5.40 5.78 8.72
CA ALA A 91 5.06 7.02 8.05
C ALA A 91 5.37 8.23 8.95
N LYS A 92 5.87 9.30 8.33
CA LYS A 92 6.04 10.60 8.97
C LYS A 92 5.08 11.58 8.32
N TYR A 93 4.50 12.49 9.09
CA TYR A 93 3.70 13.56 8.52
C TYR A 93 4.59 14.52 7.71
N GLU A 94 4.12 14.91 6.53
CA GLU A 94 4.74 15.99 5.76
C GLU A 94 4.59 17.32 6.56
N LYS A 95 5.64 18.15 6.58
CA LYS A 95 5.71 19.38 7.39
C LYS A 95 5.17 20.60 6.67
#